data_AF-A0A947XMJ1-F1
#
_entry.id   AF-A0A947XMJ1-F1
#
_cell.length_a   1.000
_cell.length_b   1.000
_cell.length_c   1.000
_cell.angle_alpha   90.00
_cell.angle_beta   90.00
_cell.angle_gamma   90.00
#
_symmetry.space_group_name_H-M   'P 1'
#
loop_
_entity.id
_entity.type
_entity.pdbx_description
1 polymer ?
#
loop_
_entity_poly.entity_id
_entity_poly.type
_entity_poly.pdbx_seq_one_letter_code
_entity_poly.pdbx_strand_id
1 'polypeptide(L)'
;MPQLISDFQTEWVKVLNKGLVTLPKNFRDTVGIREGDVAKITKIGRRLVIQSRESADYEVYGRQEFTEMLADDKLPRTLAKKTTKIWPELK
;
A
#
# COMPACT_ATOMS: atom_id res chain seq x y z
N MET A 1 -5.93 -37.08 -4.21
CA MET A 1 -4.76 -36.28 -4.58
C MET A 1 -5.27 -35.02 -5.28
N PRO A 2 -5.23 -33.83 -4.68
CA PRO A 2 -5.62 -32.61 -5.40
C PRO A 2 -4.54 -32.33 -6.46
N GLN A 3 -4.94 -32.31 -7.73
CA GLN A 3 -4.06 -31.89 -8.82
C GLN A 3 -3.82 -30.38 -8.69
N LEU A 4 -2.57 -29.98 -8.49
CA LEU A 4 -2.11 -28.60 -8.60
C LEU A 4 -2.21 -28.21 -10.08
N ILE A 5 -3.29 -27.52 -10.46
CA ILE A 5 -3.40 -26.89 -11.77
C ILE A 5 -2.48 -25.67 -11.73
N SER A 6 -1.26 -25.83 -12.23
CA SER A 6 -0.34 -24.72 -12.41
C SER A 6 -0.51 -24.16 -13.82
N ASP A 7 -1.49 -23.27 -14.00
CA ASP A 7 -1.64 -22.50 -15.23
C ASP A 7 -0.53 -21.44 -15.30
N PHE A 8 0.65 -21.87 -15.74
CA PHE A 8 1.77 -20.97 -16.00
C PHE A 8 1.51 -20.22 -17.31
N GLN A 9 0.98 -19.00 -17.21
CA GLN A 9 0.91 -18.09 -18.34
C GLN A 9 2.26 -17.35 -18.48
N THR A 10 2.89 -17.47 -19.65
CA THR A 10 4.16 -16.82 -19.96
C THR A 10 4.01 -16.00 -21.24
N GLU A 11 4.42 -14.74 -21.20
CA GLU A 11 4.41 -13.86 -22.36
C GLU A 11 5.70 -13.04 -22.40
N TRP A 12 6.28 -12.92 -23.60
CA TRP A 12 7.46 -12.07 -23.82
C TRP A 12 7.02 -10.63 -24.03
N VAL A 13 7.48 -9.75 -23.16
CA VAL A 13 7.17 -8.31 -23.21
C VAL A 13 8.42 -7.51 -23.53
N LYS A 14 8.25 -6.44 -24.31
CA LYS A 14 9.35 -5.54 -24.64
C LYS A 14 9.69 -4.67 -23.44
N VAL A 15 10.98 -4.57 -23.13
CA VAL A 15 11.49 -3.56 -22.19
C VAL A 15 11.61 -2.24 -22.94
N LEU A 16 10.91 -1.22 -22.46
CA LEU A 16 10.90 0.13 -23.02
C LEU A 16 12.00 0.98 -22.37
N ASN A 17 12.10 2.24 -22.82
CA ASN A 17 13.02 3.21 -22.25
C ASN A 17 12.83 3.33 -20.72
N LYS A 18 13.94 3.56 -20.01
CA LYS A 18 13.98 3.63 -18.54
C LYS A 18 13.61 2.33 -17.82
N GLY A 19 13.61 1.19 -18.51
CA GLY A 19 13.32 -0.12 -17.91
C GLY A 19 11.85 -0.37 -17.64
N LEU A 20 10.95 0.38 -18.29
CA LEU A 20 9.50 0.18 -18.17
C LEU A 20 9.08 -1.10 -18.89
N VAL A 21 8.16 -1.84 -18.28
CA VAL A 21 7.58 -3.06 -18.82
C VAL A 21 6.06 -2.94 -18.76
N THR A 22 5.40 -3.23 -19.88
CA THR A 22 3.93 -3.25 -19.93
C THR A 22 3.44 -4.59 -19.41
N LEU A 23 2.51 -4.57 -18.44
CA LEU A 23 1.81 -5.77 -17.99
C LEU A 23 0.60 -6.03 -18.91
N PRO A 24 0.53 -7.21 -19.56
CA PRO A 24 -0.63 -7.62 -20.35
C PRO A 24 -1.94 -7.53 -19.56
N LYS A 25 -3.04 -7.21 -20.24
CA LYS A 25 -4.34 -6.97 -19.59
C LYS A 25 -4.85 -8.20 -18.84
N ASN A 26 -4.78 -9.37 -19.46
CA ASN A 26 -5.11 -10.67 -18.85
C ASN A 26 -4.34 -10.90 -17.53
N PHE A 27 -3.04 -10.57 -17.47
CA PHE A 27 -2.25 -10.76 -16.26
C PHE A 27 -2.72 -9.79 -15.16
N ARG A 28 -2.88 -8.51 -15.50
CA ARG A 28 -3.40 -7.48 -14.57
C ARG A 28 -4.75 -7.86 -13.99
N ASP A 29 -5.69 -8.29 -14.83
CA ASP A 29 -7.04 -8.67 -14.42
C ASP A 29 -6.99 -9.92 -13.50
N THR A 30 -6.10 -10.88 -13.78
CA THR A 30 -5.94 -12.11 -12.98
C THR A 30 -5.32 -11.85 -11.62
N VAL A 31 -4.30 -10.98 -11.53
CA VAL A 31 -3.64 -10.65 -10.25
C VAL A 31 -4.28 -9.46 -9.52
N GLY A 32 -5.29 -8.83 -10.13
CA GLY A 32 -6.03 -7.71 -9.54
C GLY A 32 -5.25 -6.38 -9.51
N ILE A 33 -4.34 -6.13 -10.44
CA ILE A 33 -3.59 -4.86 -10.52
C ILE A 33 -4.32 -3.88 -11.45
N ARG A 34 -4.68 -2.71 -10.94
CA ARG A 34 -5.31 -1.62 -11.70
C ARG A 34 -4.36 -0.45 -11.93
N GLU A 35 -4.73 0.43 -12.84
CA GLU A 35 -4.02 1.67 -13.05
C GLU A 35 -4.11 2.56 -11.80
N GLY A 36 -2.97 3.12 -11.39
CA GLY A 36 -2.86 3.89 -10.13
C GLY A 36 -2.51 3.06 -8.90
N ASP A 37 -2.55 1.72 -8.99
CA ASP A 37 -2.17 0.86 -7.87
C ASP A 37 -0.65 0.82 -7.65
N VAL A 38 -0.26 0.60 -6.40
CA VAL A 38 1.12 0.30 -6.02
C VAL A 38 1.30 -1.21 -6.04
N ALA A 39 2.28 -1.71 -6.81
CA ALA A 39 2.65 -3.12 -6.85
C ALA A 39 3.97 -3.36 -6.10
N LYS A 40 4.08 -4.51 -5.44
CA LYS A 40 5.33 -4.95 -4.79
C LYS A 40 6.20 -5.66 -5.81
N ILE A 41 7.47 -5.28 -5.91
CA ILE A 41 8.46 -5.94 -6.75
C ILE A 41 9.51 -6.59 -5.86
N THR A 42 9.68 -7.92 -5.99
CA THR A 42 10.67 -8.70 -5.25
C THR A 42 11.68 -9.32 -6.22
N LYS A 43 12.98 -9.14 -5.97
CA LYS A 43 14.04 -9.80 -6.73
C LYS A 43 14.39 -11.14 -6.08
N ILE A 44 14.21 -12.24 -6.80
CA ILE A 44 14.58 -13.59 -6.37
C ILE A 44 15.61 -14.14 -7.35
N GLY A 45 16.89 -14.09 -6.95
CA GLY A 45 18.02 -14.46 -7.82
C GLY A 45 18.09 -13.58 -9.07
N ARG A 46 17.81 -14.18 -10.24
CA ARG A 46 17.76 -13.51 -11.55
C ARG A 46 16.33 -13.19 -12.03
N ARG A 47 15.32 -13.36 -11.16
CA ARG A 47 13.91 -13.14 -11.49
C ARG A 47 13.37 -11.94 -10.72
N LEU A 48 12.43 -11.23 -11.35
CA LEU A 48 11.59 -10.23 -10.70
C LEU A 48 10.19 -10.82 -10.55
N VAL A 49 9.65 -10.78 -9.33
CA VAL A 49 8.28 -11.19 -9.02
C VAL A 49 7.49 -9.92 -8.70
N ILE A 50 6.42 -9.69 -9.45
CA ILE A 50 5.52 -8.55 -9.25
C ILE A 50 4.24 -9.09 -8.62
N GLN A 51 3.81 -8.48 -7.52
CA GLN A 51 2.63 -8.87 -6.77
C GLN A 51 1.70 -7.66 -6.61
N SER A 52 0.39 -7.88 -6.70
CA SER A 52 -0.57 -6.89 -6.25
C SER A 52 -0.36 -6.63 -4.76
N ARG A 53 -0.66 -5.41 -4.33
CA ARG A 53 -0.73 -5.12 -2.90
C ARG A 53 -1.98 -5.80 -2.37
N GLU A 54 -1.83 -6.90 -1.65
CA GLU A 54 -2.86 -7.33 -0.71
C GLU A 54 -3.19 -6.13 0.17
N SER A 55 -4.48 -5.88 0.38
CA SER A 55 -5.03 -4.72 1.11
C SER A 55 -4.01 -4.19 2.11
N ALA A 56 -3.60 -2.93 1.93
CA ALA A 56 -2.60 -2.30 2.77
C ALA A 56 -2.80 -2.74 4.22
N ASP A 57 -1.74 -3.26 4.86
CA ASP A 57 -1.69 -3.48 6.31
C ASP A 57 -1.90 -2.11 6.96
N TYR A 58 -3.17 -1.72 7.09
CA TYR A 58 -3.58 -0.70 8.01
C TYR A 58 -3.57 -1.37 9.37
N GLU A 59 -2.86 -0.77 10.32
CA GLU A 59 -3.00 -1.16 11.71
C GLU A 59 -4.48 -0.96 12.10
N VAL A 60 -5.18 -2.07 12.30
CA VAL A 60 -6.57 -2.04 12.77
C VAL A 60 -6.52 -1.89 14.28
N TYR A 61 -6.59 -0.64 14.75
CA TYR A 61 -6.58 -0.38 16.17
C TYR A 61 -7.88 -0.82 16.83
N GLY A 62 -7.75 -1.49 17.98
CA GLY A 62 -8.88 -1.75 18.86
C GLY A 62 -9.44 -0.46 19.46
N ARG A 63 -10.67 -0.49 19.99
CA ARG A 63 -11.26 0.68 20.69
C ARG A 63 -10.38 1.20 21.84
N GLN A 64 -9.66 0.30 22.50
CA GLN A 64 -8.76 0.65 23.59
C GLN A 64 -7.53 1.40 23.10
N GLU A 65 -6.80 0.86 22.11
CA GLU A 65 -5.64 1.52 21.48
C GLU A 65 -6.02 2.89 20.91
N PHE A 66 -7.19 2.99 20.27
CA PHE A 66 -7.68 4.27 19.77
C PHE A 66 -7.91 5.31 20.89
N THR A 67 -8.37 4.86 22.07
CA THR A 67 -8.59 5.75 23.22
C THR A 67 -7.26 6.23 23.81
N GLU A 68 -6.24 5.36 23.84
CA GLU A 68 -4.89 5.68 24.27
C GLU A 68 -4.23 6.69 23.32
N MET A 69 -4.33 6.46 22.00
CA MET A 69 -3.86 7.42 21.00
C MET A 69 -4.53 8.79 21.14
N LEU A 70 -5.85 8.84 21.37
CA LEU A 70 -6.57 10.09 21.61
C LEU A 70 -6.17 10.80 22.92
N ALA A 71 -5.71 10.05 23.92
CA ALA A 71 -5.20 10.63 25.14
C ALA A 71 -3.81 11.25 24.91
N ASP A 72 -2.96 10.58 24.14
CA ASP A 72 -1.60 11.02 23.81
C ASP A 72 -1.59 12.19 22.82
N ASP A 73 -2.57 12.26 21.91
CA ASP A 73 -2.71 13.33 20.92
C ASP A 73 -3.25 14.66 21.53
N LYS A 74 -3.56 14.67 22.83
CA LYS A 74 -3.97 15.90 23.52
C LYS A 74 -2.77 16.80 23.80
N LEU A 75 -2.77 17.96 23.15
CA LEU A 75 -1.79 19.02 23.41
C LEU A 75 -1.73 19.39 24.90
N PRO A 76 -0.51 19.46 25.48
CA PRO A 76 -0.30 20.00 26.83
C PRO A 76 -0.89 21.42 26.96
N ARG A 77 -1.46 21.72 28.13
CA ARG A 77 -2.18 23.00 28.40
C ARG A 77 -1.37 24.25 28.08
N THR A 78 -0.04 24.19 28.23
CA THR A 78 0.89 25.29 27.93
C THR A 78 1.00 25.55 26.43
N LEU A 79 0.98 24.49 25.61
CA LEU A 79 1.03 24.58 24.14
C LEU A 79 -0.34 24.97 23.59
N ALA A 80 -1.43 24.40 24.11
CA ALA A 80 -2.80 24.75 23.70
C ALA A 80 -3.08 26.26 23.83
N LYS A 81 -2.62 26.91 24.91
CA LYS A 81 -2.73 28.37 25.11
C LYS A 81 -1.94 29.18 24.09
N LYS A 82 -0.80 28.68 23.59
CA LYS A 82 -0.03 29.32 22.52
C LYS A 82 -0.74 29.17 21.18
N THR A 83 -1.35 28.02 20.93
CA THR A 83 -2.08 27.74 19.68
C THR A 83 -3.24 28.70 19.47
N THR A 84 -3.98 29.07 20.53
CA THR A 84 -5.09 30.06 20.43
C THR A 84 -4.62 31.45 19.98
N LYS A 85 -3.33 31.79 20.19
CA LYS A 85 -2.74 33.05 19.74
C LYS A 85 -2.29 32.99 18.28
N ILE A 86 -1.96 31.79 17.77
CA ILE A 86 -1.39 31.58 16.43
C ILE A 86 -2.49 31.24 15.42
N TRP A 87 -3.52 30.49 15.83
CA TRP A 87 -4.67 30.09 15.01
C TRP A 87 -6.00 30.47 15.70
N PRO A 88 -6.42 31.74 15.63
CA PRO A 88 -7.66 32.22 16.26
C PRO A 88 -8.95 31.65 15.64
N GLU A 89 -8.90 31.15 14.40
CA GLU A 89 -10.04 30.61 13.64
C GLU A 89 -10.49 29.19 14.04
N LEU A 90 -9.72 28.48 14.87
CA LEU A 90 -10.05 27.12 15.34
C LEU A 90 -10.98 27.10 16.58
N LYS A 91 -11.67 28.21 16.86
CA LYS A 91 -12.60 28.34 18.00
C LYS A 91 -14.00 27.83 17.69
#